data_AF-A0A379LGV8-F1
#
_entry.id   AF-A0A379LGV8-F1
#
_cell.length_a   1.000
_cell.length_b   1.000
_cell.length_c   1.000
_cell.angle_alpha   90.00
_cell.angle_beta   90.00
_cell.angle_gamma   90.00
#
_symmetry.space_group_name_H-M   'P 1'
#
loop_
_entity.id
_entity.type
_entity.pdbx_description
1 polymer ?
#
loop_
_entity_poly.entity_id
_entity_poly.type
_entity_poly.pdbx_seq_one_letter_code
_entity_poly.pdbx_strand_id
1 'polypeptide(L)'
;MSHIELSNHSQPSVAATLRTAMKVAIIAASSVAFLSGCQATKGAFSKIDDGSLAYQKAEKLDPIQLPADQETAPFVPLYPTPAVGVNTLDIENESGKRYELPPPHRQVPAANQTSN
;
A
#
# COMPACT_ATOMS: atom_id res chain seq x y z
N MET A 1 61.34 28.63 -41.60
CA MET A 1 60.57 27.37 -41.68
C MET A 1 59.51 27.41 -40.59
N SER A 2 58.29 27.76 -40.95
CA SER A 2 57.16 27.96 -40.03
C SER A 2 56.14 26.84 -40.26
N HIS A 3 56.08 25.88 -39.33
CA HIS A 3 55.01 24.89 -39.28
C HIS A 3 53.87 25.46 -38.43
N ILE A 4 52.73 25.72 -39.08
CA ILE A 4 51.46 25.98 -38.40
C ILE A 4 50.72 24.64 -38.40
N GLU A 5 50.71 23.96 -37.24
CA GLU A 5 49.76 22.86 -37.03
C GLU A 5 48.39 23.47 -36.76
N LEU A 6 47.44 23.27 -37.67
CA LEU A 6 46.03 23.48 -37.40
C LEU A 6 45.54 22.34 -36.50
N SER A 7 45.35 22.64 -35.22
CA SER A 7 44.66 21.75 -34.28
C SER A 7 43.22 21.52 -34.76
N ASN A 8 42.90 20.30 -35.16
CA ASN A 8 41.58 19.89 -35.58
C ASN A 8 40.67 19.74 -34.34
N HIS A 9 39.87 20.78 -34.04
CA HIS A 9 38.90 20.74 -32.95
C HIS A 9 37.65 19.96 -33.42
N SER A 10 37.68 18.64 -33.22
CA SER A 10 36.55 17.76 -33.50
C SER A 10 35.40 18.08 -32.54
N GLN A 11 34.36 18.74 -33.05
CA GLN A 11 33.16 19.04 -32.27
C GLN A 11 32.47 17.72 -31.87
N PRO A 12 32.16 17.50 -30.58
CA PRO A 12 31.49 16.29 -30.15
C PRO A 12 30.08 16.24 -30.74
N SER A 13 29.73 15.11 -31.35
CA SER A 13 28.42 14.95 -31.99
C SER A 13 27.30 15.08 -30.96
N VAL A 14 26.20 15.73 -31.37
CA VAL A 14 25.02 15.99 -30.52
C VAL A 14 24.46 14.70 -29.90
N ALA A 15 24.60 13.58 -30.61
CA ALA A 15 24.24 12.25 -30.13
C ALA A 15 25.11 11.76 -28.96
N ALA A 16 26.40 12.11 -28.93
CA ALA A 16 27.30 11.77 -27.83
C ALA A 16 26.98 12.60 -26.57
N THR A 17 26.65 13.88 -26.73
CA THR A 17 26.23 14.75 -25.64
C THR A 17 24.89 14.30 -25.04
N LEU A 18 23.91 13.92 -25.88
CA LEU A 18 22.63 13.38 -25.43
C LEU A 18 22.78 12.07 -24.65
N ARG A 19 23.62 11.14 -25.13
CA ARG A 19 23.91 9.87 -24.43
C ARG A 19 24.59 10.10 -23.09
N THR A 20 25.48 11.09 -23.00
CA THR A 20 26.18 11.41 -21.74
C THR A 20 25.24 12.11 -20.76
N ALA A 21 24.41 13.04 -21.22
CA ALA A 21 23.37 13.70 -20.43
C ALA A 21 22.36 12.70 -19.86
N MET A 22 21.92 11.72 -20.67
CA MET A 22 21.02 10.65 -20.23
C MET A 22 21.64 9.80 -19.11
N LYS A 23 22.93 9.45 -19.23
CA LYS A 23 23.66 8.71 -18.18
C LYS A 23 23.75 9.50 -16.88
N VAL A 24 24.08 10.79 -16.97
CA VAL A 24 24.17 11.66 -15.78
C VAL A 24 22.81 11.83 -15.11
N ALA A 25 21.74 11.98 -15.89
CA ALA A 25 20.38 12.06 -15.35
C ALA A 25 19.95 10.79 -14.60
N ILE A 26 20.30 9.61 -15.11
CA ILE A 26 19.99 8.33 -14.45
C ILE A 26 20.76 8.20 -13.12
N ILE A 27 22.04 8.57 -13.09
CA ILE A 27 22.87 8.53 -11.87
C ILE A 27 22.36 9.54 -10.81
N ALA A 28 21.97 10.74 -11.25
CA ALA A 28 21.40 11.75 -10.37
C ALA A 28 20.04 11.29 -9.79
N ALA A 29 19.17 10.69 -10.60
CA ALA A 29 17.87 10.20 -10.14
C ALA A 29 18.01 9.05 -9.12
N SER A 30 18.94 8.11 -9.36
CA SER A 30 19.14 6.98 -8.47
C SER A 30 19.70 7.41 -7.11
N SER A 31 20.70 8.31 -7.09
CA SER A 31 21.27 8.82 -5.84
C SER A 31 20.26 9.55 -4.96
N VAL A 32 19.32 10.32 -5.54
CA VAL A 32 18.22 10.95 -4.79
C VAL A 32 17.25 9.91 -4.20
N ALA A 33 16.96 8.83 -4.93
CA ALA A 33 16.12 7.74 -4.43
C ALA A 33 16.78 6.94 -3.30
N PHE A 34 18.10 6.77 -3.33
CA PHE A 34 18.83 6.12 -2.23
C PHE A 34 18.91 7.01 -0.98
N LEU A 35 19.06 8.33 -1.14
CA LEU A 35 19.13 9.29 -0.03
C LEU A 35 17.76 9.53 0.64
N SER A 36 16.64 9.41 -0.09
CA SER A 36 15.31 9.60 0.47
C SER A 36 14.81 8.44 1.34
N GLY A 37 15.50 7.29 1.27
CA GLY A 37 15.21 6.11 2.09
C GLY A 37 13.83 5.48 1.83
N CYS A 38 13.62 4.25 2.32
CA CYS A 38 12.33 3.56 2.22
C CYS A 38 11.16 4.28 2.94
N GLN A 39 11.41 5.36 3.68
CA GLN A 39 10.35 6.15 4.32
C GLN A 39 9.55 6.98 3.32
N ALA A 40 10.18 7.48 2.26
CA ALA A 40 9.50 8.26 1.23
C ALA A 40 8.52 7.42 0.39
N THR A 41 8.65 6.08 0.43
CA THR A 41 7.84 5.16 -0.36
C THR A 41 6.82 4.36 0.47
N LYS A 42 6.75 4.63 1.78
CA LYS A 42 5.83 3.97 2.73
C LYS A 42 4.36 4.06 2.31
N GLY A 43 3.92 5.20 1.76
CA GLY A 43 2.54 5.34 1.27
C GLY A 43 2.25 4.69 -0.09
N ALA A 44 3.29 4.43 -0.90
CA ALA A 44 3.14 3.93 -2.26
C ALA A 44 3.27 2.40 -2.35
N PHE A 45 4.17 1.78 -1.58
CA PHE A 45 4.39 0.33 -1.61
C PHE A 45 3.85 -0.43 -0.39
N SER A 46 3.42 0.26 0.68
CA SER A 46 2.85 -0.42 1.86
C SER A 46 1.34 -0.59 1.80
N LYS A 47 0.68 -0.25 0.67
CA LYS A 47 -0.73 -0.54 0.50
C LYS A 47 -0.90 -2.04 0.27
N ILE A 48 -1.32 -2.75 1.31
CA ILE A 48 -1.50 -4.20 1.28
C ILE A 48 -2.98 -4.48 1.07
N ASP A 49 -3.28 -5.19 -0.01
CA ASP A 49 -4.63 -5.67 -0.29
C ASP A 49 -4.78 -7.10 0.28
N ASP A 50 -5.45 -7.21 1.43
CA ASP A 50 -5.76 -8.48 2.07
C ASP A 50 -7.03 -9.15 1.51
N GLY A 51 -7.48 -8.70 0.34
CA GLY A 51 -8.64 -9.23 -0.35
C GLY A 51 -9.88 -8.34 -0.21
N SER A 52 -10.96 -8.84 -0.79
CA SER A 52 -12.18 -8.07 -1.00
C SER A 52 -13.02 -7.94 0.28
N LEU A 53 -13.38 -6.71 0.63
CA LEU A 53 -14.38 -6.38 1.66
C LEU A 53 -15.83 -6.57 1.18
N ALA A 54 -16.06 -7.39 0.14
CA ALA A 54 -17.38 -7.60 -0.47
C ALA A 54 -18.44 -8.09 0.52
N TYR A 55 -18.04 -8.78 1.60
CA TYR A 55 -18.97 -9.26 2.62
C TYR A 55 -19.75 -8.13 3.31
N GLN A 56 -19.25 -6.88 3.32
CA GLN A 56 -19.99 -5.74 3.87
C GLN A 56 -21.23 -5.37 3.05
N LYS A 57 -21.23 -5.71 1.75
CA LYS A 57 -22.34 -5.48 0.82
C LYS A 57 -23.21 -6.73 0.66
N ALA A 58 -22.89 -7.81 1.38
CA ALA A 58 -23.70 -9.01 1.32
C ALA A 58 -25.06 -8.73 1.96
N GLU A 59 -26.12 -9.06 1.23
CA GLU A 59 -27.49 -8.90 1.69
C GLU A 59 -27.95 -10.16 2.42
N LYS A 60 -28.71 -9.96 3.50
CA LYS A 60 -29.36 -11.06 4.19
C LYS A 60 -30.55 -11.51 3.35
N LEU A 61 -30.53 -12.76 2.92
CA LEU A 61 -31.65 -13.35 2.19
C LEU A 61 -32.85 -13.55 3.11
N ASP A 62 -34.03 -13.30 2.57
CA ASP A 62 -35.28 -13.59 3.26
C ASP A 62 -35.48 -15.10 3.45
N PRO A 63 -36.17 -15.51 4.53
CA PRO A 63 -36.53 -16.91 4.73
C PRO A 63 -37.32 -17.47 3.54
N ILE A 64 -37.05 -18.72 3.19
CA ILE A 64 -37.76 -19.42 2.12
C ILE A 64 -39.24 -19.54 2.52
N GLN A 65 -40.14 -19.15 1.62
CA GLN A 65 -41.58 -19.31 1.83
C GLN A 65 -42.01 -20.73 1.46
N LEU A 66 -42.70 -21.38 2.39
CA LEU A 66 -43.21 -22.75 2.23
C LEU A 66 -44.68 -22.72 1.77
N PRO A 67 -45.11 -23.65 0.90
CA PRO A 67 -46.52 -23.81 0.57
C PRO A 67 -47.35 -24.20 1.80
N ALA A 68 -48.59 -23.70 1.89
CA ALA A 68 -49.44 -23.86 3.07
C ALA A 68 -49.72 -25.32 3.47
N ASP A 69 -49.70 -26.24 2.50
CA ASP A 69 -50.08 -27.65 2.70
C ASP A 69 -48.87 -28.61 2.72
N GLN A 70 -47.65 -28.09 2.89
CA GLN A 70 -46.44 -28.92 2.83
C GLN A 70 -45.77 -29.07 4.21
N GLU A 71 -45.83 -30.28 4.76
CA GLU A 71 -45.05 -30.68 5.92
C GLU A 71 -43.55 -30.60 5.60
N THR A 72 -42.80 -29.85 6.41
CA THR A 72 -41.36 -29.69 6.25
C THR A 72 -40.60 -30.29 7.42
N ALA A 73 -39.44 -30.85 7.13
CA ALA A 73 -38.53 -31.31 8.16
C ALA A 73 -38.07 -30.12 9.03
N PRO A 74 -37.82 -30.35 10.34
CA PRO A 74 -37.36 -29.29 11.23
C PRO A 74 -36.03 -28.70 10.75
N PHE A 75 -36.01 -27.40 10.46
CA PHE A 75 -34.80 -26.68 10.08
C PHE A 75 -34.05 -26.25 11.35
N VAL A 76 -32.95 -26.92 11.65
CA VAL A 76 -32.02 -26.50 12.70
C VAL A 76 -30.74 -26.02 12.02
N PRO A 77 -30.44 -24.71 12.07
CA PRO A 77 -29.22 -24.20 11.45
C PRO A 77 -27.99 -24.75 12.17
N LEU A 78 -27.01 -25.23 11.40
CA LEU A 78 -25.70 -25.64 11.92
C LEU A 78 -24.99 -24.49 12.65
N TYR A 79 -25.22 -23.26 12.21
CA TYR A 79 -24.71 -22.04 12.82
C TYR A 79 -25.85 -21.02 12.92
N PRO A 80 -26.33 -20.67 14.14
CA PRO A 80 -27.34 -19.64 14.28
C PRO A 80 -26.74 -18.27 13.93
N THR A 81 -27.34 -17.59 12.96
CA THR A 81 -26.94 -16.23 12.59
C THR A 81 -27.61 -15.22 13.51
N PRO A 82 -26.87 -14.45 14.31
CA PRO A 82 -27.45 -13.43 15.18
C PRO A 82 -28.13 -12.33 14.35
N ALA A 83 -29.18 -11.72 14.91
CA ALA A 83 -29.79 -10.53 14.33
C ALA A 83 -28.84 -9.33 14.53
N VAL A 84 -27.89 -9.17 13.60
CA VAL A 84 -27.00 -8.01 13.55
C VAL A 84 -27.65 -6.90 12.73
N GLY A 85 -27.60 -5.67 13.24
CA GLY A 85 -28.05 -4.48 12.51
C GLY A 85 -27.08 -4.09 11.40
N VAL A 86 -27.27 -2.91 10.82
CA VAL A 86 -26.36 -2.37 9.79
C VAL A 86 -24.94 -2.25 10.34
N ASN A 87 -23.95 -2.66 9.54
CA ASN A 87 -22.54 -2.54 9.90
C ASN A 87 -22.14 -1.05 9.92
N THR A 88 -21.64 -0.56 11.05
CA THR A 88 -21.21 0.84 11.26
C THR A 88 -19.69 1.00 11.23
N LEU A 89 -18.94 -0.06 10.99
CA LEU A 89 -17.48 -0.04 11.02
C LEU A 89 -16.94 0.41 9.66
N ASP A 90 -16.07 1.41 9.68
CA ASP A 90 -15.21 1.71 8.54
C ASP A 90 -13.98 0.80 8.62
N ILE A 91 -13.85 -0.10 7.65
CA ILE A 91 -12.84 -1.18 7.66
C ILE A 91 -11.73 -0.85 6.64
N GLU A 92 -11.93 0.15 5.78
CA GLU A 92 -10.90 0.63 4.88
C GLU A 92 -9.99 1.62 5.62
N ASN A 93 -8.68 1.47 5.49
CA ASN A 93 -7.71 2.39 6.07
C ASN A 93 -6.81 3.00 4.99
N GLU A 94 -5.94 3.93 5.41
CA GLU A 94 -4.95 4.59 4.54
C GLU A 94 -4.03 3.60 3.78
N SER A 95 -3.84 2.41 4.35
CA SER A 95 -3.03 1.32 3.80
C SER A 95 -3.84 0.31 2.95
N GLY A 96 -5.15 0.52 2.74
CA GLY A 96 -6.00 -0.30 1.88
C GLY A 96 -7.12 -1.04 2.62
N LYS A 97 -7.29 -2.33 2.29
CA LYS A 97 -8.43 -3.16 2.75
C LYS A 97 -8.18 -3.90 4.07
N ARG A 98 -7.05 -3.63 4.72
CA ARG A 98 -6.71 -4.23 6.02
C ARG A 98 -7.40 -3.43 7.13
N TYR A 99 -7.91 -4.12 8.16
CA TYR A 99 -8.38 -3.46 9.38
C TYR A 99 -7.28 -2.56 9.99
N GLU A 100 -7.65 -1.36 10.42
CA GLU A 100 -6.72 -0.48 11.14
C GLU A 100 -6.34 -1.12 12.48
N LEU A 101 -5.08 -1.55 12.58
CA LEU A 101 -4.55 -2.03 13.84
C LEU A 101 -4.30 -0.83 14.75
N PRO A 102 -4.70 -0.90 16.03
CA PRO A 102 -4.43 0.18 16.97
C PRO A 102 -2.91 0.45 17.02
N PRO A 103 -2.50 1.72 17.14
CA PRO A 103 -1.09 2.05 17.16
C PRO A 103 -0.40 1.34 18.32
N PRO A 104 0.84 0.84 18.12
CA PRO A 104 1.56 0.15 19.18
C PRO A 104 1.69 1.07 20.39
N HIS A 105 1.37 0.54 21.57
CA HIS A 105 1.58 1.28 22.82
C HIS A 105 3.04 1.69 22.93
N ARG A 106 3.29 3.00 23.00
CA ARG A 106 4.65 3.53 23.18
C ARG A 106 5.11 3.06 24.56
N GLN A 107 6.13 2.21 24.62
CA GLN A 107 6.74 1.81 25.89
C GLN A 107 7.28 3.08 26.56
N VAL A 108 6.70 3.47 27.68
CA VAL A 108 7.23 4.57 28.50
C VAL A 108 8.56 4.08 29.07
N PRO A 109 9.70 4.77 28.86
CA PRO A 109 10.94 4.41 29.51
C PRO A 109 10.73 4.47 31.02
N ALA A 110 11.06 3.39 31.73
CA ALA A 110 11.06 3.40 33.19
C ALA A 110 12.00 4.52 33.65
N ALA A 111 11.43 5.55 34.29
CA ALA A 111 12.22 6.61 34.91
C ALA A 111 13.07 5.97 36.02
N ASN A 112 14.39 5.91 35.81
CA ASN A 112 15.33 5.53 36.84
C ASN A 112 15.24 6.55 37.99
N GLN A 113 14.50 6.20 39.04
CA GLN A 113 14.54 6.89 40.31
C GLN A 113 15.93 6.70 40.91
N THR A 114 16.76 7.72 40.77
CA THR A 114 18.06 7.78 41.44
C THR A 114 17.84 8.62 42.70
N SER A 115 17.54 7.94 43.80
CA SER A 115 17.64 8.46 45.16
C SER A 115 19.07 8.21 45.61
N ASN A 116 19.81 9.28 45.94
CA ASN A 116 20.88 9.32 46.95
C ASN A 116 21.21 10.79 47.25
#